data_AF-A0A8T4XS70-F1
#
_entry.id   AF-A0A8T4XS70-F1
#
_cell.length_a   1.000
_cell.length_b   1.000
_cell.length_c   1.000
_cell.angle_alpha   90.00
_cell.angle_beta   90.00
_cell.angle_gamma   90.00
#
_symmetry.space_group_name_H-M   'P 1'
#
loop_
_entity.id
_entity.type
_entity.pdbx_description
1 polymer ?
#
loop_
_entity_poly.entity_id
_entity_poly.type
_entity_poly.pdbx_seq_one_letter_code
_entity_poly.pdbx_strand_id
1 'polypeptide(L)'
;MDRIQRVGERLPRFYRSWDRSSLIFRFITALCKELDLTEAEVTNMMKAHWVDTASGDELDRLGTLIGARRIPGEDDARFRTRLKRTVSEYEGGGTVIAIEDAIRALLGSSDPMDVRIVENPPAEASEEFRVMAGNTWVIGSHSIRDETPRITLLVEEGGEVRDPQIVNLDTGEGIVFKGTLSGGDRLVISEEGAFLNDKDVTSSLLAIGAPPTKKSNSNSNSSSSLRFPRLLRRGSPWRYGEALSMLLGVFDEARFDEHTFAVGVPFVRVRFDWMRIQPATFEVQIDSEALRKSGLTADYIGRFVESMKAAGVRATVRIMNRNLEGRGESYGEV
;
A
#
# COMPACT_ATOMS: atom_id res chain seq x y z
N MET A 1 -37.77 48.45 -3.17
CA MET A 1 -39.09 48.86 -2.65
C MET A 1 -39.12 48.61 -1.16
N ASP A 2 -39.50 49.60 -0.37
CA ASP A 2 -39.68 49.49 1.07
C ASP A 2 -40.77 48.45 1.41
N ARG A 3 -40.59 47.65 2.48
CA ARG A 3 -41.55 46.61 2.89
C ARG A 3 -42.91 47.22 3.22
N ILE A 4 -42.92 48.41 3.82
CA ILE A 4 -44.15 49.16 4.13
C ILE A 4 -44.96 49.43 2.87
N GLN A 5 -44.29 49.82 1.78
CA GLN A 5 -44.93 50.10 0.51
C GLN A 5 -45.52 48.82 -0.13
N ARG A 6 -44.77 47.71 -0.11
CA ARG A 6 -45.25 46.41 -0.62
C ARG A 6 -46.48 45.89 0.14
N VAL A 7 -46.51 46.06 1.46
CA VAL A 7 -47.65 45.65 2.29
C VAL A 7 -48.82 46.60 2.09
N GLY A 8 -48.56 47.92 2.06
CA GLY A 8 -49.57 48.95 1.85
C GLY A 8 -50.29 48.83 0.51
N GLU A 9 -49.59 48.47 -0.56
CA GLU A 9 -50.14 48.26 -1.91
C GLU A 9 -51.03 47.01 -2.03
N ARG A 10 -50.86 46.03 -1.12
CA ARG A 10 -51.69 44.81 -1.07
C ARG A 10 -53.00 45.01 -0.30
N LEU A 11 -53.15 46.13 0.40
CA LEU A 11 -54.37 46.43 1.15
C LEU A 11 -55.42 47.12 0.27
N PRO A 12 -56.71 46.84 0.47
CA PRO A 12 -57.79 47.55 -0.21
C PRO A 12 -57.70 49.07 -0.01
N ARG A 13 -58.03 49.83 -1.07
CA ARG A 13 -57.82 51.29 -1.07
C ARG A 13 -58.59 52.03 0.04
N PHE A 14 -59.74 51.52 0.49
CA PHE A 14 -60.54 52.21 1.52
C PHE A 14 -59.86 52.31 2.89
N TYR A 15 -58.83 51.48 3.17
CA TYR A 15 -58.01 51.59 4.39
C TYR A 15 -57.05 52.78 4.39
N ARG A 16 -56.91 53.50 3.26
CA ARG A 16 -56.02 54.66 3.11
C ARG A 16 -54.60 54.37 3.61
N SER A 17 -54.07 53.20 3.25
CA SER A 17 -52.71 52.76 3.61
C SER A 17 -51.60 53.64 3.01
N TRP A 18 -51.93 54.61 2.15
CA TRP A 18 -51.00 55.63 1.66
C TRP A 18 -50.98 56.92 2.50
N ASP A 19 -52.00 57.13 3.35
CA ASP A 19 -52.12 58.34 4.16
C ASP A 19 -51.28 58.21 5.44
N ARG A 20 -50.18 58.96 5.51
CA ARG A 20 -49.25 58.94 6.64
C ARG A 20 -49.89 59.37 7.97
N SER A 21 -51.02 60.07 7.93
CA SER A 21 -51.77 60.46 9.12
C SER A 21 -52.74 59.39 9.61
N SER A 22 -53.03 58.36 8.80
CA SER A 22 -53.94 57.27 9.15
C SER A 22 -53.37 56.39 10.26
N LEU A 23 -54.24 55.99 11.20
CA LEU A 23 -53.90 55.02 12.25
C LEU A 23 -53.45 53.69 11.65
N ILE A 24 -54.06 53.27 10.53
CA ILE A 24 -53.72 52.05 9.81
C ILE A 24 -52.30 52.11 9.24
N PHE A 25 -51.90 53.25 8.65
CA PHE A 25 -50.52 53.42 8.16
C PHE A 25 -49.50 53.31 9.30
N ARG A 26 -49.77 53.94 10.46
CA ARG A 26 -48.90 53.86 11.63
C ARG A 26 -48.78 52.43 12.17
N PHE A 27 -49.90 51.70 12.22
CA PHE A 27 -49.91 50.29 12.62
C PHE A 27 -49.08 49.42 11.67
N ILE A 28 -49.29 49.54 10.35
CA ILE A 28 -48.52 48.78 9.34
C ILE A 28 -47.04 49.12 9.44
N THR A 29 -46.70 50.38 9.65
CA THR A 29 -45.30 50.82 9.81
C THR A 29 -44.66 50.15 11.03
N ALA A 30 -45.34 50.15 12.18
CA ALA A 30 -44.84 49.50 13.38
C ALA A 30 -44.68 47.97 13.19
N LEU A 31 -45.68 47.32 12.59
CA LEU A 31 -45.63 45.89 12.29
C LEU A 31 -44.50 45.53 11.31
N CYS A 32 -44.33 46.29 10.22
CA CYS A 32 -43.26 46.04 9.25
C CYS A 32 -41.89 46.24 9.89
N LYS A 33 -41.74 47.26 10.73
CA LYS A 33 -40.49 47.49 11.46
C LYS A 33 -40.15 46.34 12.40
N GLU A 34 -41.15 45.81 13.12
CA GLU A 34 -40.96 44.64 13.97
C GLU A 34 -40.55 43.40 13.14
N LEU A 35 -41.22 43.17 12.01
CA LEU A 35 -40.88 42.06 11.10
C LEU A 35 -39.47 42.20 10.50
N ASP A 36 -39.02 43.42 10.21
CA ASP A 36 -37.65 43.67 9.74
C ASP A 36 -36.61 43.36 10.82
N LEU A 37 -36.91 43.69 12.08
CA LEU A 37 -36.06 43.32 13.22
C LEU A 37 -36.00 41.79 13.38
N THR A 38 -37.15 41.11 13.38
CA THR A 38 -37.21 39.65 13.50
C THR A 38 -36.49 38.95 12.34
N GLU A 39 -36.63 39.45 11.10
CA GLU A 39 -35.92 38.90 9.95
C GLU A 39 -34.40 39.06 10.07
N ALA A 40 -33.94 40.22 10.56
CA ALA A 40 -32.53 40.45 10.82
C ALA A 40 -31.99 39.49 11.89
N GLU A 41 -32.75 39.24 12.96
CA GLU A 41 -32.40 38.28 14.01
C GLU A 41 -32.30 36.85 13.46
N VAL A 42 -33.29 36.39 12.70
CA VAL A 42 -33.26 35.06 12.07
C VAL A 42 -32.09 34.93 11.10
N THR A 43 -31.82 35.99 10.32
CA THR A 43 -30.68 36.00 9.39
C THR A 43 -29.35 35.93 10.12
N ASN A 44 -29.21 36.64 11.25
CA ASN A 44 -28.01 36.59 12.08
C ASN A 44 -27.84 35.20 12.72
N MET A 45 -28.92 34.61 13.24
CA MET A 45 -28.90 33.24 13.74
C MET A 45 -28.47 32.25 12.67
N MET A 46 -28.97 32.38 11.43
CA MET A 46 -28.51 31.52 10.33
C MET A 46 -27.02 31.72 10.02
N LYS A 47 -26.53 32.95 10.05
CA LYS A 47 -25.09 33.26 9.84
C LYS A 47 -24.20 32.71 10.95
N ALA A 48 -24.68 32.67 12.19
CA ALA A 48 -23.96 32.13 13.34
C ALA A 48 -23.59 30.64 13.20
N HIS A 49 -24.30 29.90 12.32
CA HIS A 49 -24.05 28.48 12.10
C HIS A 49 -22.91 28.19 11.10
N TRP A 50 -22.44 29.19 10.35
CA TRP A 50 -21.41 28.98 9.32
C TRP A 50 -20.08 29.57 9.77
N VAL A 51 -19.01 28.81 9.64
CA VAL A 51 -17.64 29.24 9.99
C VAL A 51 -17.27 30.56 9.31
N ASP A 52 -17.72 30.78 8.07
CA ASP A 52 -17.44 32.00 7.31
C ASP A 52 -18.11 33.27 7.83
N THR A 53 -19.25 33.15 8.50
CA THR A 53 -20.06 34.29 8.91
C THR A 53 -20.25 34.41 10.43
N ALA A 54 -20.01 33.35 11.19
CA ALA A 54 -20.06 33.35 12.65
C ALA A 54 -18.97 34.26 13.23
N SER A 55 -19.27 34.90 14.36
CA SER A 55 -18.35 35.83 15.03
C SER A 55 -18.33 35.63 16.54
N GLY A 56 -17.22 36.01 17.19
CA GLY A 56 -17.04 35.90 18.64
C GLY A 56 -17.38 34.52 19.20
N ASP A 57 -18.26 34.50 20.20
CA ASP A 57 -18.69 33.29 20.93
C ASP A 57 -19.31 32.22 20.02
N GLU A 58 -19.97 32.61 18.93
CA GLU A 58 -20.60 31.67 17.99
C GLU A 58 -19.53 30.84 17.27
N LEU A 59 -18.47 31.51 16.81
CA LEU A 59 -17.32 30.87 16.18
C LEU A 59 -16.56 29.97 17.17
N ASP A 60 -16.51 30.37 18.45
CA ASP A 60 -15.87 29.58 19.51
C ASP A 60 -16.63 28.30 19.82
N ARG A 61 -17.97 28.34 19.78
CA ARG A 61 -18.81 27.13 19.89
C ARG A 61 -18.57 26.17 18.73
N LEU A 62 -18.47 26.69 17.49
CA LEU A 62 -18.13 25.89 16.32
C LEU A 62 -16.74 25.26 16.47
N GLY A 63 -15.75 26.01 16.95
CA GLY A 63 -14.41 25.49 17.26
C GLY A 63 -14.45 24.35 18.28
N THR A 64 -15.26 24.49 19.32
CA THR A 64 -15.36 23.48 20.39
C THR A 64 -15.86 22.13 19.87
N LEU A 65 -16.76 22.12 18.87
CA LEU A 65 -17.27 20.89 18.25
C LEU A 65 -16.16 20.06 17.58
N ILE A 66 -15.12 20.71 17.06
CA ILE A 66 -13.97 20.05 16.42
C ILE A 66 -12.74 19.99 17.33
N GLY A 67 -12.91 20.28 18.63
CA GLY A 67 -11.81 20.27 19.61
C GLY A 67 -10.83 21.44 19.51
N ALA A 68 -11.15 22.48 18.72
CA ALA A 68 -10.34 23.68 18.59
C ALA A 68 -10.77 24.76 19.60
N ARG A 69 -9.82 25.33 20.34
CA ARG A 69 -10.06 26.47 21.24
C ARG A 69 -9.26 27.69 20.82
N ARG A 70 -9.86 28.87 20.97
CA ARG A 70 -9.25 30.15 20.67
C ARG A 70 -8.03 30.41 21.58
N ILE A 71 -6.97 30.96 20.99
CA ILE A 71 -5.77 31.37 21.72
C ILE A 71 -6.04 32.74 22.36
N PRO A 72 -5.56 33.03 23.58
CA PRO A 72 -5.73 34.35 24.20
C PRO A 72 -5.25 35.48 23.28
N GLY A 73 -6.15 36.42 22.95
CA GLY A 73 -5.86 37.55 22.04
C GLY A 73 -5.98 37.25 20.54
N GLU A 74 -6.44 36.07 20.15
CA GLU A 74 -6.69 35.71 18.75
C GLU A 74 -7.98 36.35 18.22
N ASP A 75 -7.91 37.03 17.08
CA ASP A 75 -9.07 37.60 16.40
C ASP A 75 -9.87 36.53 15.63
N ASP A 76 -11.10 36.87 15.26
CA ASP A 76 -11.99 35.94 14.54
C ASP A 76 -11.42 35.50 13.18
N ALA A 77 -10.67 36.37 12.51
CA ALA A 77 -10.11 36.08 11.20
C ALA A 77 -9.03 34.98 11.28
N ARG A 78 -8.11 35.09 12.23
CA ARG A 78 -7.08 34.09 12.48
C ARG A 78 -7.70 32.79 12.99
N PHE A 79 -8.63 32.88 13.94
CA PHE A 79 -9.28 31.70 14.49
C PHE A 79 -10.03 30.92 13.41
N ARG A 80 -10.78 31.62 12.54
CA ARG A 80 -11.48 31.02 11.38
C ARG A 80 -10.52 30.31 10.42
N THR A 81 -9.38 30.91 10.13
CA THR A 81 -8.35 30.31 9.26
C THR A 81 -7.83 29.00 9.84
N ARG A 82 -7.57 29.00 11.15
CA ARG A 82 -7.14 27.79 11.87
C ARG A 82 -8.21 26.71 11.89
N LEU A 83 -9.47 27.09 12.16
CA LEU A 83 -10.63 26.19 12.13
C LEU A 83 -10.76 25.48 10.77
N LYS A 84 -10.69 26.24 9.67
CA LYS A 84 -10.73 25.68 8.31
C LYS A 84 -9.59 24.70 8.05
N ARG A 85 -8.37 25.05 8.47
CA ARG A 85 -7.21 24.17 8.36
C ARG A 85 -7.41 22.87 9.15
N THR A 86 -7.90 22.95 10.38
CA THR A 86 -8.17 21.76 11.20
C THR A 86 -9.23 20.84 10.56
N VAL A 87 -10.25 21.41 9.92
CA VAL A 87 -11.23 20.62 9.15
C VAL A 87 -10.59 19.98 7.92
N SER A 88 -9.76 20.71 7.17
CA SER A 88 -9.03 20.14 6.02
C SER A 88 -8.04 19.04 6.43
N GLU A 89 -7.41 19.18 7.60
CA GLU A 89 -6.56 18.13 8.22
C GLU A 89 -7.40 16.88 8.55
N TYR A 90 -8.65 17.05 8.97
CA TYR A 90 -9.61 15.96 9.19
C TYR A 90 -10.13 15.32 7.90
N GLU A 91 -10.41 16.10 6.86
CA GLU A 91 -10.94 15.62 5.57
C GLU A 91 -9.88 14.94 4.70
N GLY A 92 -8.61 15.33 4.84
CA GLY A 92 -7.52 14.92 3.94
C GLY A 92 -6.32 14.23 4.57
N GLY A 93 -6.24 14.12 5.90
CA GLY A 93 -5.02 13.72 6.64
C GLY A 93 -4.40 12.36 6.28
N GLY A 94 -5.15 11.48 5.61
CA GLY A 94 -4.65 10.19 5.12
C GLY A 94 -4.25 10.14 3.64
N THR A 95 -4.38 11.24 2.88
CA THR A 95 -4.00 11.25 1.46
C THR A 95 -2.50 11.49 1.30
N VAL A 96 -1.91 10.91 0.24
CA VAL A 96 -0.50 11.08 -0.10
C VAL A 96 -0.12 12.58 -0.15
N ILE A 97 -0.94 13.40 -0.79
CA ILE A 97 -0.70 14.84 -0.96
C ILE A 97 -0.69 15.56 0.39
N ALA A 98 -1.66 15.27 1.27
CA ALA A 98 -1.74 15.93 2.58
C ALA A 98 -0.55 15.56 3.48
N ILE A 99 -0.12 14.29 3.44
CA ILE A 99 1.05 13.81 4.19
C ILE A 99 2.32 14.49 3.64
N GLU A 100 2.48 14.56 2.32
CA GLU A 100 3.61 15.26 1.70
C GLU A 100 3.64 16.74 2.09
N ASP A 101 2.52 17.45 1.98
CA ASP A 101 2.43 18.87 2.31
C ASP A 101 2.68 19.14 3.80
N ALA A 102 2.18 18.27 4.68
CA ALA A 102 2.43 18.36 6.12
C ALA A 102 3.92 18.19 6.45
N ILE A 103 4.60 17.24 5.81
CA ILE A 103 6.03 16.99 6.02
C ILE A 103 6.87 18.13 5.41
N ARG A 104 6.53 18.61 4.21
CA ARG A 104 7.20 19.78 3.59
C ARG A 104 7.09 21.02 4.48
N ALA A 105 5.89 21.30 4.98
CA ALA A 105 5.65 22.40 5.92
C ALA A 105 6.46 22.24 7.21
N LEU A 106 6.57 21.00 7.72
CA LEU A 106 7.37 20.69 8.91
C LEU A 106 8.89 20.89 8.67
N LEU A 107 9.39 20.49 7.50
CA LEU A 107 10.79 20.68 7.09
C LEU A 107 11.12 22.14 6.73
N GLY A 108 10.11 22.98 6.52
CA GLY A 108 10.28 24.34 6.01
C GLY A 108 10.79 24.37 4.56
N SER A 109 10.58 23.30 3.79
CA SER A 109 10.98 23.23 2.39
C SER A 109 9.82 23.55 1.45
N SER A 110 10.14 24.29 0.39
CA SER A 110 9.26 24.56 -0.75
C SER A 110 9.66 23.80 -2.02
N ASP A 111 10.74 23.00 -1.99
CA ASP A 111 11.08 22.11 -3.10
C ASP A 111 10.22 20.83 -3.01
N PRO A 112 9.36 20.55 -4.00
CA PRO A 112 8.55 19.33 -4.02
C PRO A 112 9.38 18.04 -4.06
N MET A 113 10.65 18.10 -4.44
CA MET A 113 11.54 16.94 -4.52
C MET A 113 12.18 16.55 -3.19
N ASP A 114 12.05 17.39 -2.16
CA ASP A 114 12.64 17.11 -0.85
C ASP A 114 11.86 16.06 -0.06
N VAL A 115 10.60 15.82 -0.43
CA VAL A 115 9.72 14.82 0.18
C VAL A 115 8.95 14.10 -0.91
N ARG A 116 9.07 12.77 -0.94
CA ARG A 116 8.34 11.90 -1.85
C ARG A 116 7.76 10.71 -1.09
N ILE A 117 6.53 10.34 -1.36
CA ILE A 117 5.95 9.11 -0.83
C ILE A 117 5.96 8.00 -1.89
N VAL A 118 6.43 6.83 -1.51
CA VAL A 118 6.37 5.60 -2.31
C VAL A 118 5.35 4.67 -1.68
N GLU A 119 4.25 4.44 -2.39
CA GLU A 119 3.22 3.47 -1.97
C GLU A 119 3.66 2.04 -2.27
N ASN A 120 3.44 1.17 -1.29
CA ASN A 120 3.79 -0.25 -1.30
C ASN A 120 5.24 -0.49 -1.74
N PRO A 121 6.24 -0.05 -0.95
CA PRO A 121 7.64 -0.20 -1.33
C PRO A 121 8.00 -1.68 -1.57
N PRO A 122 8.87 -1.97 -2.54
CA PRO A 122 9.38 -3.33 -2.76
C PRO A 122 10.27 -3.75 -1.59
N ALA A 123 10.16 -5.00 -1.17
CA ALA A 123 11.00 -5.59 -0.14
C ALA A 123 11.37 -7.01 -0.52
N GLU A 124 12.59 -7.41 -0.18
CA GLU A 124 13.01 -8.80 -0.32
C GLU A 124 12.21 -9.70 0.64
N ALA A 125 11.85 -10.87 0.16
CA ALA A 125 11.20 -11.92 0.92
C ALA A 125 11.83 -13.26 0.56
N SER A 126 11.95 -14.13 1.56
CA SER A 126 12.42 -15.49 1.37
C SER A 126 11.74 -16.45 2.33
N GLU A 127 11.56 -17.70 1.88
CA GLU A 127 11.08 -18.81 2.69
C GLU A 127 11.84 -20.08 2.31
N GLU A 128 12.22 -20.88 3.31
CA GLU A 128 12.98 -22.11 3.15
C GLU A 128 12.23 -23.30 3.74
N PHE A 129 12.21 -24.42 3.01
CA PHE A 129 11.56 -25.66 3.38
C PHE A 129 12.55 -26.80 3.30
N ARG A 130 12.62 -27.61 4.35
CA ARG A 130 13.32 -28.90 4.33
C ARG A 130 12.33 -29.99 3.91
N VAL A 131 12.53 -30.57 2.73
CA VAL A 131 11.57 -31.49 2.09
C VAL A 131 12.22 -32.80 1.68
N MET A 132 11.37 -33.82 1.52
CA MET A 132 11.69 -35.11 0.88
C MET A 132 10.76 -35.33 -0.31
N ALA A 133 11.08 -36.30 -1.16
CA ALA A 133 10.24 -36.70 -2.29
C ALA A 133 8.79 -36.93 -1.87
N GLY A 134 7.85 -36.24 -2.51
CA GLY A 134 6.42 -36.35 -2.22
C GLY A 134 5.89 -35.35 -1.19
N ASN A 135 6.75 -34.63 -0.46
CA ASN A 135 6.32 -33.60 0.47
C ASN A 135 5.58 -32.46 -0.24
N THR A 136 4.59 -31.92 0.47
CA THR A 136 3.84 -30.74 0.06
C THR A 136 3.90 -29.66 1.12
N TRP A 137 3.97 -28.41 0.71
CA TRP A 137 3.93 -27.23 1.58
C TRP A 137 3.07 -26.13 0.95
N VAL A 138 2.72 -25.11 1.72
CA VAL A 138 1.96 -23.95 1.23
C VAL A 138 2.86 -22.73 1.33
N ILE A 139 2.97 -21.99 0.24
CA ILE A 139 3.68 -20.70 0.20
C ILE A 139 2.87 -19.70 -0.63
N GLY A 140 2.87 -18.44 -0.21
CA GLY A 140 2.29 -17.32 -0.94
C GLY A 140 3.24 -16.14 -1.04
N SER A 141 3.10 -15.32 -2.08
CA SER A 141 4.01 -14.18 -2.28
C SER A 141 3.81 -13.09 -1.23
N HIS A 142 2.63 -13.02 -0.61
CA HIS A 142 2.21 -11.94 0.30
C HIS A 142 2.42 -10.53 -0.30
N SER A 143 2.47 -10.45 -1.63
CA SER A 143 2.56 -9.22 -2.42
C SER A 143 1.16 -8.77 -2.83
N ILE A 144 1.02 -7.60 -3.45
CA ILE A 144 -0.26 -7.15 -4.03
C ILE A 144 -0.62 -7.90 -5.33
N ARG A 145 0.36 -8.59 -5.94
CA ARG A 145 0.25 -9.38 -7.18
C ARG A 145 1.00 -10.71 -7.05
N ASP A 146 0.81 -11.58 -8.05
CA ASP A 146 1.62 -12.80 -8.17
C ASP A 146 3.05 -12.43 -8.55
N GLU A 147 4.03 -13.16 -8.03
CA GLU A 147 5.46 -12.88 -8.23
C GLU A 147 6.19 -14.08 -8.85
N THR A 148 7.33 -13.82 -9.49
CA THR A 148 8.22 -14.87 -10.02
C THR A 148 9.37 -15.07 -9.02
N PRO A 149 9.45 -16.24 -8.34
CA PRO A 149 10.51 -16.47 -7.37
C PRO A 149 11.80 -16.94 -8.04
N ARG A 150 12.93 -16.64 -7.40
CA ARG A 150 14.18 -17.40 -7.57
C ARG A 150 14.12 -18.61 -6.63
N ILE A 151 14.39 -19.79 -7.15
CA ILE A 151 14.30 -21.04 -6.38
C ILE A 151 15.70 -21.62 -6.23
N THR A 152 16.10 -21.94 -5.01
CA THR A 152 17.37 -22.61 -4.71
C THR A 152 17.07 -23.98 -4.12
N LEU A 153 17.70 -25.02 -4.68
CA LEU A 153 17.74 -26.36 -4.14
C LEU A 153 19.13 -26.64 -3.58
N LEU A 154 19.20 -27.09 -2.33
CA LEU A 154 20.42 -27.54 -1.68
C LEU A 154 20.22 -28.96 -1.15
N VAL A 155 21.00 -29.91 -1.64
CA VAL A 155 20.93 -31.32 -1.19
C VAL A 155 21.77 -31.48 0.07
N GLU A 156 21.21 -32.07 1.14
CA GLU A 156 21.97 -32.35 2.36
C GLU A 156 23.07 -33.42 2.11
N GLU A 157 24.14 -33.39 2.91
CA GLU A 157 25.30 -34.28 2.74
C GLU A 157 24.91 -35.76 2.72
N GLY A 158 25.55 -36.54 1.83
CA GLY A 158 25.33 -37.98 1.71
C GLY A 158 24.09 -38.40 0.89
N GLY A 159 23.36 -37.44 0.31
CA GLY A 159 22.22 -37.68 -0.58
C GLY A 159 22.55 -37.64 -2.07
N GLU A 160 21.80 -38.39 -2.89
CA GLU A 160 21.77 -38.24 -4.35
C GLU A 160 20.31 -38.04 -4.79
N VAL A 161 20.04 -36.92 -5.47
CA VAL A 161 18.72 -36.52 -5.95
C VAL A 161 18.74 -36.58 -7.48
N ARG A 162 17.80 -37.29 -8.09
CA ARG A 162 17.70 -37.41 -9.56
C ARG A 162 16.45 -36.74 -10.08
N ASP A 163 16.59 -36.00 -11.17
CA ASP A 163 15.49 -35.30 -11.84
C ASP A 163 14.56 -34.53 -10.87
N PRO A 164 15.10 -33.62 -10.01
CA PRO A 164 14.27 -32.92 -9.05
C PRO A 164 13.22 -32.06 -9.75
N GLN A 165 12.01 -32.11 -9.22
CA GLN A 165 10.85 -31.40 -9.72
C GLN A 165 10.14 -30.63 -8.61
N ILE A 166 9.66 -29.43 -8.95
CA ILE A 166 8.87 -28.58 -8.07
C ILE A 166 7.65 -28.15 -8.86
N VAL A 167 6.45 -28.42 -8.31
CA VAL A 167 5.19 -28.16 -9.00
C VAL A 167 4.24 -27.41 -8.09
N ASN A 168 3.68 -26.31 -8.58
CA ASN A 168 2.54 -25.64 -8.00
C ASN A 168 1.28 -26.46 -8.34
N LEU A 169 0.63 -27.01 -7.32
CA LEU A 169 -0.51 -27.91 -7.51
C LEU A 169 -1.80 -27.18 -7.92
N ASP A 170 -1.90 -25.86 -7.66
CA ASP A 170 -3.06 -25.06 -8.07
C ASP A 170 -3.02 -24.72 -9.56
N THR A 171 -1.85 -24.30 -10.07
CA THR A 171 -1.69 -23.86 -11.46
C THR A 171 -1.26 -25.00 -12.39
N GLY A 172 -0.69 -26.07 -11.83
CA GLY A 172 -0.01 -27.13 -12.58
C GLY A 172 1.31 -26.67 -13.22
N GLU A 173 1.76 -25.44 -12.93
CA GLU A 173 3.05 -24.92 -13.37
C GLU A 173 4.16 -25.48 -12.49
N GLY A 174 5.32 -25.76 -13.07
CA GLY A 174 6.45 -26.30 -12.33
C GLY A 174 7.72 -26.31 -13.15
N ILE A 175 8.77 -26.83 -12.54
CA ILE A 175 10.09 -26.98 -13.15
C ILE A 175 10.63 -28.37 -12.84
N VAL A 176 11.30 -28.96 -13.81
CA VAL A 176 12.10 -30.18 -13.67
C VAL A 176 13.51 -29.86 -14.09
N PHE A 177 14.47 -30.17 -13.25
CA PHE A 177 15.87 -30.21 -13.65
C PHE A 177 16.20 -31.63 -14.11
N LYS A 178 16.72 -31.80 -15.32
CA LYS A 178 17.17 -33.10 -15.85
C LYS A 178 18.63 -33.33 -15.53
N GLY A 179 18.89 -34.14 -14.52
CA GLY A 179 20.23 -34.37 -14.01
C GLY A 179 20.23 -34.91 -12.58
N THR A 180 21.44 -35.05 -12.04
CA THR A 180 21.68 -35.55 -10.69
C THR A 180 22.29 -34.45 -9.85
N LEU A 181 21.79 -34.27 -8.63
CA LEU A 181 22.38 -33.42 -7.60
C LEU A 181 22.96 -34.32 -6.49
N SER A 182 24.21 -34.10 -6.14
CA SER A 182 24.90 -34.79 -5.05
C SER A 182 24.82 -33.99 -3.75
N GLY A 183 25.06 -34.63 -2.61
CA GLY A 183 25.09 -33.96 -1.32
C GLY A 183 26.06 -32.77 -1.31
N GLY A 184 25.56 -31.59 -0.92
CA GLY A 184 26.29 -30.33 -0.98
C GLY A 184 26.08 -29.50 -2.25
N ASP A 185 25.47 -30.07 -3.30
CA ASP A 185 25.19 -29.33 -4.53
C ASP A 185 24.10 -28.27 -4.33
N ARG A 186 24.34 -27.10 -4.93
CA ARG A 186 23.43 -25.97 -4.95
C ARG A 186 22.96 -25.69 -6.38
N LEU A 187 21.68 -25.95 -6.64
CA LEU A 187 21.01 -25.60 -7.89
C LEU A 187 20.16 -24.35 -7.70
N VAL A 188 20.47 -23.29 -8.42
CA VAL A 188 19.73 -22.03 -8.44
C VAL A 188 18.96 -21.92 -9.75
N ILE A 189 17.66 -21.65 -9.66
CA ILE A 189 16.74 -21.62 -10.79
C ILE A 189 16.00 -20.27 -10.77
N SER A 190 16.01 -19.54 -11.88
CA SER A 190 15.30 -18.27 -12.05
C SER A 190 14.71 -18.18 -13.47
N GLU A 191 13.98 -17.10 -13.75
CA GLU A 191 13.47 -16.82 -15.09
C GLU A 191 14.58 -16.68 -16.14
N GLU A 192 15.78 -16.27 -15.72
CA GLU A 192 16.95 -16.06 -16.58
C GLU A 192 17.67 -17.37 -16.92
N GLY A 193 17.54 -18.41 -16.10
CA GLY A 193 18.21 -19.69 -16.31
C GLY A 193 18.38 -20.54 -15.06
N ALA A 194 19.22 -21.57 -15.15
CA ALA A 194 19.56 -22.44 -14.04
C ALA A 194 21.08 -22.61 -13.91
N PHE A 195 21.58 -22.54 -12.67
CA PHE A 195 23.00 -22.64 -12.34
C PHE A 195 23.23 -23.69 -11.26
N LEU A 196 24.07 -24.69 -11.54
CA LEU A 196 24.49 -25.71 -10.60
C LEU A 196 25.92 -25.41 -10.14
N ASN A 197 26.11 -25.06 -8.87
CA ASN A 197 27.41 -24.64 -8.32
C ASN A 197 28.09 -23.60 -9.23
N ASP A 198 27.35 -22.56 -9.61
CA ASP A 198 27.75 -21.46 -10.51
C ASP A 198 28.03 -21.85 -11.98
N LYS A 199 27.80 -23.12 -12.36
CA LYS A 199 27.85 -23.57 -13.76
C LYS A 199 26.47 -23.51 -14.39
N ASP A 200 26.36 -22.85 -15.54
CA ASP A 200 25.12 -22.80 -16.31
C ASP A 200 24.68 -24.21 -16.76
N VAL A 201 23.46 -24.58 -16.36
CA VAL A 201 22.78 -25.84 -16.68
C VAL A 201 21.36 -25.57 -17.20
N THR A 202 21.12 -24.38 -17.76
CA THR A 202 19.81 -23.94 -18.25
C THR A 202 19.21 -24.90 -19.29
N SER A 203 20.05 -25.54 -20.12
CA SER A 203 19.61 -26.54 -21.10
C SER A 203 19.03 -27.82 -20.48
N SER A 204 19.35 -28.10 -19.21
CA SER A 204 18.79 -29.20 -18.44
C SER A 204 17.47 -28.85 -17.76
N LEU A 205 17.00 -27.61 -17.83
CA LEU A 205 15.75 -27.18 -17.20
C LEU A 205 14.56 -27.38 -18.15
N LEU A 206 13.50 -28.01 -17.65
CA LEU A 206 12.23 -28.17 -18.35
C LEU A 206 11.11 -27.54 -17.52
N ALA A 207 10.26 -26.72 -18.15
CA ALA A 207 9.05 -26.21 -17.52
C ALA A 207 7.92 -27.24 -17.63
N ILE A 208 7.18 -27.42 -16.53
CA ILE A 208 5.92 -28.16 -16.47
C ILE A 208 4.80 -27.12 -16.52
N GLY A 209 3.78 -27.34 -17.33
CA GLY A 209 2.60 -26.47 -17.36
C GLY A 209 1.47 -27.04 -18.20
N ALA A 210 0.23 -26.74 -17.81
CA ALA A 210 -0.98 -27.17 -18.50
C ALA A 210 -1.06 -26.64 -19.95
N PRO A 211 -1.73 -27.37 -20.88
CA PRO A 211 -1.85 -26.96 -22.27
C PRO A 211 -2.49 -25.56 -22.40
N PRO A 212 -2.21 -24.83 -23.49
CA PRO A 212 -2.82 -23.52 -23.71
C PRO A 212 -4.35 -23.64 -23.61
N THR A 213 -4.93 -22.90 -22.67
CA THR A 213 -6.35 -22.61 -22.69
C THR A 213 -6.67 -22.06 -24.09
N LYS A 214 -7.52 -22.79 -24.82
CA LYS A 214 -7.85 -22.52 -26.23
C LYS A 214 -8.20 -21.03 -26.43
N LYS A 215 -7.66 -20.46 -27.51
CA LYS A 215 -7.91 -19.13 -28.12
C LYS A 215 -6.91 -18.02 -27.72
N SER A 216 -5.69 -18.14 -28.20
CA SER A 216 -4.98 -16.97 -28.73
C SER A 216 -4.60 -17.30 -30.17
N ASN A 217 -5.30 -16.69 -31.13
CA ASN A 217 -4.90 -16.71 -32.52
C ASN A 217 -3.71 -15.77 -32.66
N SER A 218 -2.50 -16.29 -32.82
CA SER A 218 -1.40 -15.51 -33.40
C SER A 218 -0.37 -16.43 -34.05
N ASN A 219 -0.27 -16.29 -35.38
CA ASN A 219 0.97 -16.56 -36.10
C ASN A 219 2.08 -15.70 -35.48
N SER A 220 2.99 -16.31 -34.73
CA SER A 220 4.31 -15.76 -34.49
C SER A 220 5.30 -16.90 -34.25
N ASN A 221 6.31 -16.97 -35.10
CA ASN A 221 7.55 -17.67 -34.79
C ASN A 221 8.13 -17.04 -33.52
N SER A 222 7.95 -17.69 -32.37
CA SER A 222 8.60 -17.30 -31.12
C SER A 222 9.08 -18.55 -30.40
N SER A 223 10.40 -18.61 -30.23
CA SER A 223 11.10 -19.42 -29.23
C SER A 223 10.20 -19.66 -28.00
N SER A 224 9.97 -20.93 -27.65
CA SER A 224 9.14 -21.31 -26.52
C SER A 224 9.81 -20.83 -25.23
N SER A 225 9.46 -19.62 -24.79
CA SER A 225 9.84 -19.09 -23.49
C SER A 225 9.37 -20.08 -22.41
N LEU A 226 10.31 -20.65 -21.67
CA LEU A 226 10.01 -21.47 -20.48
C LEU A 226 9.03 -20.68 -19.60
N ARG A 227 7.84 -21.25 -19.33
CA ARG A 227 6.91 -20.62 -18.39
C ARG A 227 7.37 -20.94 -16.98
N PHE A 228 8.02 -19.98 -16.35
CA PHE A 228 8.48 -20.11 -14.98
C PHE A 228 7.27 -20.12 -14.00
N PRO A 229 7.25 -21.02 -13.00
CA PRO A 229 6.10 -21.16 -12.12
C PRO A 229 5.92 -19.92 -11.24
N ARG A 230 4.68 -19.44 -11.14
CA ARG A 230 4.36 -18.22 -10.38
C ARG A 230 4.05 -18.52 -8.92
N LEU A 231 4.48 -17.61 -8.05
CA LEU A 231 4.12 -17.60 -6.65
C LEU A 231 2.83 -16.79 -6.47
N LEU A 232 1.72 -17.49 -6.20
CA LEU A 232 0.42 -16.85 -6.09
C LEU A 232 0.31 -15.97 -4.83
N ARG A 233 -0.33 -14.81 -4.97
CA ARG A 233 -0.62 -13.91 -3.84
C ARG A 233 -1.36 -14.59 -2.71
N ARG A 234 -2.39 -15.39 -3.06
CA ARG A 234 -3.30 -16.03 -2.09
C ARG A 234 -2.67 -17.19 -1.32
N GLY A 235 -1.45 -17.59 -1.68
CA GLY A 235 -0.88 -18.88 -1.30
C GLY A 235 -1.29 -19.98 -2.28
N SER A 236 -0.41 -20.97 -2.43
CA SER A 236 -0.68 -22.17 -3.21
C SER A 236 0.03 -23.36 -2.60
N PRO A 237 -0.52 -24.58 -2.72
CA PRO A 237 0.19 -25.79 -2.35
C PRO A 237 1.23 -26.15 -3.43
N TRP A 238 2.45 -26.41 -2.99
CA TRP A 238 3.57 -26.84 -3.81
C TRP A 238 3.99 -28.25 -3.43
N ARG A 239 4.52 -29.01 -4.40
CA ARG A 239 5.02 -30.36 -4.20
C ARG A 239 6.44 -30.48 -4.71
N TYR A 240 7.28 -31.12 -3.91
CA TYR A 240 8.59 -31.58 -4.33
C TYR A 240 8.54 -33.03 -4.78
N GLY A 241 9.25 -33.37 -5.84
CA GLY A 241 9.44 -34.74 -6.28
C GLY A 241 10.79 -34.94 -6.92
N GLU A 242 11.13 -36.20 -7.14
CA GLU A 242 12.37 -36.62 -7.79
C GLU A 242 12.14 -38.00 -8.43
N ALA A 243 13.02 -38.40 -9.34
CA ALA A 243 13.07 -39.75 -9.85
C ALA A 243 13.76 -40.66 -8.81
N LEU A 244 12.96 -41.30 -7.96
CA LEU A 244 13.46 -42.31 -7.04
C LEU A 244 14.08 -43.46 -7.84
N SER A 245 15.36 -43.75 -7.62
CA SER A 245 15.96 -45.01 -8.07
C SER A 245 15.22 -46.13 -7.35
N MET A 246 14.48 -46.96 -8.10
CA MET A 246 13.73 -48.10 -7.58
C MET A 246 14.66 -49.10 -6.90
N LEU A 247 14.95 -48.89 -5.62
CA LEU A 247 15.33 -49.92 -4.65
C LEU A 247 14.50 -49.71 -3.38
N LEU A 248 13.18 -49.53 -3.57
CA LEU A 248 12.21 -49.88 -2.53
C LEU A 248 12.23 -51.42 -2.49
N GLY A 249 12.72 -51.97 -1.38
CA GLY A 249 12.94 -53.40 -1.20
C GLY A 249 11.76 -54.24 -1.66
N VAL A 250 11.86 -54.78 -2.88
CA VAL A 250 11.06 -55.93 -3.29
C VAL A 250 11.71 -57.11 -2.59
N PHE A 251 11.00 -57.69 -1.63
CA PHE A 251 11.43 -58.93 -1.00
C PHE A 251 11.39 -60.03 -2.08
N ASP A 252 12.54 -60.32 -2.67
CA ASP A 252 12.72 -61.44 -3.59
C ASP A 252 13.16 -62.66 -2.76
N GLU A 253 12.26 -63.63 -2.59
CA GLU A 253 12.53 -64.89 -1.87
C GLU A 253 13.75 -65.63 -2.45
N ALA A 254 14.12 -65.38 -3.72
CA ALA A 254 15.28 -66.00 -4.36
C ALA A 254 16.63 -65.33 -4.04
N ARG A 255 16.64 -64.14 -3.42
CA ARG A 255 17.84 -63.33 -3.13
C ARG A 255 17.95 -62.92 -1.66
N PHE A 256 17.56 -63.83 -0.77
CA PHE A 256 17.50 -63.63 0.68
C PHE A 256 18.80 -63.09 1.32
N ASP A 257 19.97 -63.31 0.68
CA ASP A 257 21.28 -62.92 1.20
C ASP A 257 21.81 -61.56 0.66
N GLU A 258 21.10 -60.89 -0.26
CA GLU A 258 21.48 -59.55 -0.75
C GLU A 258 20.69 -58.46 -0.01
N HIS A 259 21.21 -57.97 1.11
CA HIS A 259 20.69 -56.77 1.76
C HIS A 259 21.00 -55.52 0.92
N THR A 260 20.11 -55.17 0.00
CA THR A 260 20.13 -53.82 -0.57
C THR A 260 19.52 -52.87 0.46
N PHE A 261 20.37 -52.27 1.28
CA PHE A 261 19.95 -51.22 2.21
C PHE A 261 19.26 -50.11 1.41
N ALA A 262 18.03 -49.77 1.81
CA ALA A 262 17.34 -48.61 1.26
C ALA A 262 18.24 -47.39 1.47
N VAL A 263 18.78 -46.84 0.39
CA VAL A 263 19.41 -45.52 0.44
C VAL A 263 18.30 -44.58 0.90
N GLY A 264 18.46 -43.97 2.08
CA GLY A 264 17.46 -43.08 2.64
C GLY A 264 17.15 -41.97 1.64
N VAL A 265 15.86 -41.63 1.49
CA VAL A 265 15.45 -40.49 0.65
C VAL A 265 16.14 -39.25 1.21
N PRO A 266 16.99 -38.57 0.41
CA PRO A 266 17.74 -37.43 0.91
C PRO A 266 16.81 -36.26 1.21
N PHE A 267 17.19 -35.44 2.19
CA PHE A 267 16.54 -34.17 2.43
C PHE A 267 17.10 -33.11 1.47
N VAL A 268 16.20 -32.29 0.94
CA VAL A 268 16.54 -31.13 0.12
C VAL A 268 15.98 -29.88 0.78
N ARG A 269 16.80 -28.83 0.86
CA ARG A 269 16.34 -27.50 1.25
C ARG A 269 15.93 -26.75 0.01
N VAL A 270 14.65 -26.42 -0.06
CA VAL A 270 14.04 -25.62 -1.12
C VAL A 270 13.85 -24.22 -0.57
N ARG A 271 14.55 -23.24 -1.13
CA ARG A 271 14.40 -21.84 -0.77
C ARG A 271 13.80 -21.05 -1.92
N PHE A 272 12.80 -20.24 -1.62
CA PHE A 272 12.21 -19.27 -2.53
C PHE A 272 12.68 -17.89 -2.11
N ASP A 273 13.16 -17.10 -3.07
CA ASP A 273 13.52 -15.69 -2.88
C ASP A 273 12.74 -14.85 -3.90
N TRP A 274 12.07 -13.77 -3.47
CA TRP A 274 11.32 -12.90 -4.36
C TRP A 274 11.25 -11.46 -3.84
N MET A 275 10.90 -10.54 -4.73
CA MET A 275 10.58 -9.16 -4.37
C MET A 275 9.08 -9.06 -4.10
N ARG A 276 8.69 -8.85 -2.84
CA ARG A 276 7.29 -8.57 -2.49
C ARG A 276 7.02 -7.07 -2.52
N ILE A 277 5.86 -6.70 -3.04
CA ILE A 277 5.32 -5.34 -2.90
C ILE A 277 4.56 -5.29 -1.57
N GLN A 278 5.06 -4.53 -0.60
CA GLN A 278 4.51 -4.54 0.76
C GLN A 278 3.10 -3.95 0.80
N PRO A 279 2.06 -4.74 1.11
CA PRO A 279 0.68 -4.22 1.14
C PRO A 279 0.50 -3.24 2.29
N ALA A 280 -0.39 -2.24 2.09
CA ALA A 280 -0.76 -1.26 3.10
C ALA A 280 0.46 -0.62 3.80
N THR A 281 1.51 -0.36 3.02
CA THR A 281 2.75 0.25 3.51
C THR A 281 3.09 1.43 2.61
N PHE A 282 3.56 2.53 3.17
CA PHE A 282 4.18 3.59 2.38
C PHE A 282 5.51 4.01 3.00
N GLU A 283 6.45 4.39 2.14
CA GLU A 283 7.76 4.91 2.51
C GLU A 283 7.80 6.40 2.22
N VAL A 284 8.10 7.21 3.23
CA VAL A 284 8.41 8.63 3.08
C VAL A 284 9.91 8.76 2.82
N GLN A 285 10.26 9.16 1.60
CA GLN A 285 11.60 9.48 1.18
C GLN A 285 11.86 10.96 1.39
N ILE A 286 12.89 11.28 2.19
CA ILE A 286 13.23 12.66 2.56
C ILE A 286 14.67 12.95 2.16
N ASP A 287 14.89 14.08 1.49
CA ASP A 287 16.22 14.53 1.15
C ASP A 287 17.05 14.86 2.40
N SER A 288 18.29 14.38 2.43
CA SER A 288 19.17 14.54 3.59
C SER A 288 19.58 15.99 3.84
N GLU A 289 19.68 16.84 2.80
CA GLU A 289 19.96 18.27 2.97
C GLU A 289 18.75 18.99 3.56
N ALA A 290 17.55 18.68 3.08
CA ALA A 290 16.30 19.23 3.61
C ALA A 290 16.13 18.88 5.09
N LEU A 291 16.34 17.61 5.44
CA LEU A 291 16.32 17.16 6.84
C LEU A 291 17.33 17.91 7.69
N ARG A 292 18.58 18.04 7.22
CA ARG A 292 19.65 18.74 7.97
C ARG A 292 19.34 20.23 8.15
N LYS A 293 18.79 20.90 7.14
CA LYS A 293 18.40 22.33 7.23
C LYS A 293 17.28 22.56 8.25
N SER A 294 16.35 21.63 8.35
CA SER A 294 15.24 21.72 9.32
C SER A 294 15.68 21.55 10.78
N GLY A 295 16.84 20.92 11.02
CA GLY A 295 17.30 20.56 12.37
C GLY A 295 16.51 19.42 13.02
N LEU A 296 15.60 18.76 12.28
CA LEU A 296 14.79 17.65 12.76
C LEU A 296 15.52 16.30 12.59
N THR A 297 15.13 15.33 13.40
CA THR A 297 15.64 13.95 13.31
C THR A 297 14.67 13.06 12.53
N ALA A 298 15.19 12.01 11.91
CA ALA A 298 14.38 11.02 11.21
C ALA A 298 13.34 10.36 12.11
N ASP A 299 13.69 10.11 13.38
CA ASP A 299 12.78 9.55 14.38
C ASP A 299 11.62 10.49 14.70
N TYR A 300 11.88 11.79 14.81
CA TYR A 300 10.82 12.79 15.02
C TYR A 300 9.82 12.79 13.85
N ILE A 301 10.33 12.76 12.62
CA ILE A 301 9.48 12.67 11.43
C ILE A 301 8.73 11.35 11.38
N GLY A 302 9.38 10.24 11.75
CA GLY A 302 8.73 8.94 11.88
C GLY A 302 7.51 8.99 12.80
N ARG A 303 7.65 9.57 13.99
CA ARG A 303 6.51 9.76 14.92
C ARG A 303 5.43 10.70 14.36
N PHE A 304 5.82 11.76 13.65
CA PHE A 304 4.88 12.66 13.01
C PHE A 304 4.06 11.96 11.93
N VAL A 305 4.71 11.19 11.05
CA VAL A 305 4.06 10.38 10.02
C VAL A 305 3.16 9.30 10.64
N GLU A 306 3.63 8.65 11.70
CA GLU A 306 2.86 7.66 12.46
C GLU A 306 1.58 8.25 13.07
N SER A 307 1.58 9.53 13.42
CA SER A 307 0.40 10.23 13.95
C SER A 307 -0.63 10.59 12.87
N MET A 308 -0.23 10.65 11.60
CA MET A 308 -1.10 11.00 10.47
C MET A 308 -1.62 9.77 9.71
N LYS A 309 -0.90 8.64 9.75
CA LYS A 309 -1.27 7.48 8.95
C LYS A 309 -2.60 6.87 9.40
N ALA A 310 -3.28 6.22 8.47
CA ALA A 310 -4.48 5.45 8.79
C ALA A 310 -4.17 4.21 9.66
N ALA A 311 -5.15 3.76 10.44
CA ALA A 311 -5.03 2.51 11.17
C ALA A 311 -4.82 1.32 10.21
N GLY A 312 -3.91 0.40 10.57
CA GLY A 312 -3.57 -0.77 9.74
C GLY A 312 -2.59 -0.50 8.59
N VAL A 313 -2.21 0.76 8.35
CA VAL A 313 -1.14 1.12 7.41
C VAL A 313 0.19 1.17 8.14
N ARG A 314 1.28 0.69 7.52
CA ARG A 314 2.65 0.86 8.02
C ARG A 314 3.30 2.05 7.31
N ALA A 315 3.97 2.91 8.07
CA ALA A 315 4.78 3.99 7.52
C ALA A 315 6.26 3.74 7.82
N THR A 316 7.13 3.96 6.85
CA THR A 316 8.58 3.96 7.04
C THR A 316 9.15 5.29 6.55
N VAL A 317 10.27 5.73 7.13
CA VAL A 317 10.97 6.94 6.70
C VAL A 317 12.35 6.53 6.19
N ARG A 318 12.68 6.94 4.97
CA ARG A 318 13.96 6.70 4.33
C ARG A 318 14.62 8.03 3.98
N ILE A 319 15.88 8.19 4.38
CA ILE A 319 16.66 9.38 4.04
C ILE A 319 17.37 9.11 2.72
N MET A 320 17.17 9.99 1.74
CA MET A 320 17.79 9.94 0.43
C MET A 320 18.97 10.91 0.36
N ASN A 321 20.05 10.50 -0.29
CA ASN A 321 21.20 11.37 -0.57
C ASN A 321 21.19 11.72 -2.07
N ARG A 322 20.70 12.92 -2.42
CA ARG A 322 20.64 13.41 -3.82
C ARG A 322 21.98 13.40 -4.55
N ASN A 323 23.10 13.44 -3.81
CA ASN A 323 24.45 13.50 -4.37
C ASN A 323 25.02 12.14 -4.86
N LEU A 324 24.29 11.03 -4.76
CA LEU A 324 24.79 9.70 -5.16
C LEU A 324 24.07 9.07 -6.36
N GLU A 325 22.87 9.52 -6.73
CA GLU A 325 22.11 8.92 -7.85
C GLU A 325 22.64 9.31 -9.25
N GLY A 326 23.70 10.13 -9.33
CA GLY A 326 24.43 10.44 -10.56
C GLY A 326 25.62 9.52 -10.86
N ARG A 327 25.95 8.56 -9.98
CA ARG A 327 27.00 7.56 -10.21
C ARG A 327 26.47 6.20 -9.78
N GLY A 328 26.31 5.31 -10.75
CA GLY A 328 25.74 3.97 -10.60
C GLY A 328 26.17 3.26 -9.32
N GLU A 329 25.16 2.69 -8.65
CA GLU A 329 25.30 1.86 -7.47
C GLU A 329 26.28 0.71 -7.74
N SER A 330 27.46 0.76 -7.11
CA SER A 330 28.20 -0.43 -6.73
C SER A 330 28.00 -0.62 -5.24
N TYR A 331 27.23 -1.64 -4.86
CA TYR A 331 27.07 -2.05 -3.47
C TYR A 331 28.42 -2.50 -2.90
N GLY A 332 28.82 -1.88 -1.79
CA GLY A 332 29.91 -2.33 -0.93
C GLY A 332 29.38 -2.45 0.49
N GLU A 333 29.34 -3.69 0.97
CA GLU A 333 28.96 -4.10 2.32
C GLU A 333 29.82 -3.40 3.40
N VAL A 334 29.23 -3.23 4.58
CA VAL A 334 29.95 -3.14 5.86
C VAL A 334 29.45 -4.25 6.77
#